data_AF-A0A970NKF3-F1
#
_entry.id   AF-A0A970NKF3-F1
#
_cell.length_a   1.000
_cell.length_b   1.000
_cell.length_c   1.000
_cell.angle_alpha   90.00
_cell.angle_beta   90.00
_cell.angle_gamma   90.00
#
_symmetry.space_group_name_H-M   'P 1'
#
loop_
_entity.id
_entity.type
_entity.pdbx_description
1 polymer ?
#
loop_
_entity_poly.entity_id
_entity_poly.type
_entity_poly.pdbx_seq_one_letter_code
_entity_poly.pdbx_strand_id
1 'polypeptide(L)'
;MEAFGQAQWYFAILALGTALAVPIAALPACISQGRAAAAAFESIARQPSVSGDIRANLIISLALIESIVIYALLVFFLLQGRLPSLQQIIEAAAG
;
A
#
# COMPACT_ATOMS: atom_id res chain seq x y z
N MET A 1 11.15 30.50 18.07
CA MET A 1 9.95 29.74 18.50
C MET A 1 9.12 29.23 17.32
N GLU A 2 9.04 29.92 16.18
CA GLU A 2 8.28 29.44 15.01
C GLU A 2 8.90 28.25 14.25
N ALA A 3 10.24 28.17 14.18
CA ALA A 3 10.93 27.10 13.46
C ALA A 3 10.77 25.71 14.12
N PHE A 4 10.59 25.66 15.44
CA PHE A 4 10.49 24.41 16.22
C PHE A 4 9.15 23.70 15.98
N GLY A 5 8.06 24.47 15.92
CA GLY A 5 6.73 23.94 15.61
C GLY A 5 6.63 23.37 14.19
N GLN A 6 7.29 24.00 13.20
CA GLN A 6 7.28 23.49 11.83
C GLN A 6 7.97 22.13 11.68
N ALA A 7 9.08 21.90 12.40
CA ALA A 7 9.79 20.62 12.38
C ALA A 7 8.93 19.48 12.97
N GLN A 8 8.21 19.74 14.06
CA GLN A 8 7.31 18.75 14.68
C GLN A 8 6.15 18.37 13.76
N TRP A 9 5.51 19.35 13.11
CA TRP A 9 4.42 19.08 12.15
C TRP A 9 4.90 18.28 10.94
N TYR A 10 6.08 18.60 10.42
CA TYR A 10 6.69 17.83 9.33
C TYR A 10 6.87 16.35 9.70
N PHE A 11 7.44 16.05 10.86
CA PHE A 11 7.63 14.67 11.30
C PHE A 11 6.33 13.93 11.56
N ALA A 12 5.32 14.60 12.13
CA ALA A 12 4.01 14.00 12.36
C ALA A 12 3.33 13.60 11.03
N ILE A 13 3.35 14.49 10.03
CA ILE A 13 2.79 14.23 8.70
C ILE A 13 3.58 13.11 8.00
N LEU A 14 4.90 13.12 8.09
CA LEU A 14 5.75 12.09 7.50
C LEU A 14 5.50 10.72 8.12
N ALA A 15 5.36 10.65 9.44
CA ALA A 15 5.04 9.41 10.16
C ALA A 15 3.66 8.86 9.77
N LEU A 16 2.64 9.73 9.71
CA LEU A 16 1.29 9.35 9.27
C LEU A 16 1.28 8.90 7.82
N GLY A 17 1.91 9.65 6.92
CA GLY A 17 1.99 9.31 5.50
C GLY A 17 2.68 7.96 5.28
N THR A 18 3.78 7.70 6.00
CA THR A 18 4.48 6.41 5.95
C THR A 18 3.60 5.29 6.50
N ALA A 19 3.01 5.44 7.69
CA ALA A 19 2.22 4.38 8.32
C ALA A 19 0.93 4.01 7.54
N LEU A 20 0.32 4.98 6.87
CA LEU A 20 -1.00 4.81 6.25
C LEU A 20 -0.95 4.51 4.74
N ALA A 21 0.16 4.77 4.05
CA ALA A 21 0.26 4.60 2.60
C ALA A 21 -0.14 3.18 2.13
N VAL A 22 0.45 2.14 2.74
CA VAL A 22 0.23 0.75 2.33
C VAL A 22 -1.16 0.24 2.74
N PRO A 23 -1.63 0.41 4.00
CA PRO A 23 -2.96 -0.04 4.39
C PRO A 23 -4.09 0.58 3.55
N ILE A 24 -4.00 1.88 3.23
CA ILE A 24 -5.00 2.56 2.42
C ILE A 24 -5.03 2.01 0.99
N ALA A 25 -3.86 1.71 0.40
CA ALA A 25 -3.79 1.12 -0.93
C ALA A 25 -4.26 -0.35 -0.96
N ALA A 26 -3.97 -1.13 0.08
CA ALA A 26 -4.28 -2.54 0.15
C ALA A 26 -5.78 -2.83 0.32
N LEU A 27 -6.51 -2.00 1.05
CA LEU A 27 -7.95 -2.20 1.29
C LEU A 27 -8.80 -2.34 0.01
N PRO A 28 -8.79 -1.40 -0.95
CA PRO A 28 -9.54 -1.54 -2.20
C PRO A 28 -8.98 -2.65 -3.11
N ALA A 29 -7.67 -2.89 -3.06
CA ALA A 29 -7.04 -3.97 -3.81
C ALA A 29 -7.59 -5.33 -3.38
N CYS A 30 -7.60 -5.65 -2.08
CA CYS A 30 -8.15 -6.90 -1.56
C CYS A 30 -9.62 -7.13 -1.98
N ILE A 31 -10.45 -6.09 -1.92
CA ILE A 31 -11.86 -6.18 -2.30
C ILE A 31 -12.00 -6.49 -3.80
N SER A 32 -11.25 -5.79 -4.66
CA SER A 32 -11.31 -5.99 -6.11
C SER A 32 -10.73 -7.36 -6.55
N GLN A 33 -9.62 -7.79 -5.95
CA GLN A 33 -9.00 -9.09 -6.21
C GLN A 33 -9.92 -10.25 -5.80
N GLY A 34 -10.56 -10.16 -4.63
CA GLY A 34 -11.52 -11.17 -4.19
C GLY A 34 -12.70 -11.32 -5.16
N ARG A 35 -13.22 -10.19 -5.67
CA ARG A 35 -14.29 -10.19 -6.68
C ARG A 35 -13.83 -10.77 -8.01
N ALA A 36 -12.64 -10.40 -8.48
CA ALA A 36 -12.06 -10.94 -9.72
C ALA A 36 -11.86 -12.46 -9.63
N ALA A 37 -11.33 -12.95 -8.50
CA ALA A 37 -11.16 -14.38 -8.25
C ALA A 37 -12.49 -15.14 -8.21
N ALA A 38 -13.50 -14.60 -7.52
CA ALA A 38 -14.84 -15.21 -7.47
C ALA A 38 -15.46 -15.34 -8.88
N ALA A 39 -15.41 -14.26 -9.68
CA ALA A 39 -15.92 -14.27 -11.06
C ALA A 39 -15.16 -15.25 -11.96
N ALA A 40 -13.83 -15.37 -11.80
CA ALA A 40 -13.03 -16.33 -12.51
C ALA A 40 -13.39 -17.79 -12.14
N PHE A 41 -13.60 -18.07 -10.86
CA PHE A 41 -14.00 -19.41 -10.41
C PHE A 41 -15.39 -19.81 -10.92
N GLU A 42 -16.37 -18.90 -10.89
CA GLU A 42 -17.68 -19.15 -11.48
C GLU A 42 -17.57 -19.42 -12.99
N SER A 43 -16.76 -18.63 -13.70
CA SER A 43 -16.55 -18.80 -15.15
C SER A 43 -15.89 -20.14 -15.48
N ILE A 44 -14.90 -20.56 -14.69
CA ILE A 44 -14.23 -21.87 -14.82
C ILE A 44 -15.22 -23.01 -14.54
N ALA A 45 -16.06 -22.88 -13.51
CA ALA A 45 -17.06 -23.90 -13.19
C ALA A 45 -18.08 -24.10 -14.33
N ARG A 46 -18.45 -23.02 -15.03
CA ARG A 46 -19.39 -23.06 -16.17
C ARG A 46 -18.72 -23.52 -17.47
N GLN A 47 -17.45 -23.20 -17.67
CA GLN A 47 -16.70 -23.47 -18.91
C GLN A 47 -15.30 -24.03 -18.60
N PRO A 48 -15.20 -25.31 -18.17
CA PRO A 48 -13.93 -25.89 -17.75
C PRO A 48 -12.91 -26.03 -18.88
N SER A 49 -13.37 -26.13 -20.14
CA SER A 49 -12.53 -26.27 -21.34
C SER A 49 -11.61 -25.08 -21.59
N VAL A 50 -11.97 -23.88 -21.13
CA VAL A 50 -11.20 -22.63 -21.29
C VAL A 50 -10.57 -22.14 -19.99
N SER A 51 -10.45 -23.02 -18.99
CA SER A 51 -9.96 -22.67 -17.66
C SER A 51 -8.53 -22.12 -17.65
N GLY A 52 -7.68 -22.56 -18.59
CA GLY A 52 -6.32 -22.04 -18.76
C GLY A 52 -6.31 -20.55 -19.10
N ASP A 53 -7.09 -20.14 -20.10
CA ASP A 53 -7.18 -18.75 -20.55
C ASP A 53 -7.78 -17.83 -19.47
N ILE A 54 -8.80 -18.31 -18.75
CA ILE A 54 -9.40 -17.57 -17.63
C ILE A 54 -8.36 -17.33 -16.52
N ARG A 55 -7.56 -18.36 -16.17
CA ARG A 55 -6.50 -18.21 -15.16
C ARG A 55 -5.40 -17.25 -15.61
N ALA A 56 -5.00 -17.31 -16.88
CA ALA A 56 -4.00 -16.39 -17.43
C ALA A 56 -4.49 -14.93 -17.34
N ASN A 57 -5.71 -14.66 -17.78
CA ASN A 57 -6.30 -13.33 -17.70
C ASN A 57 -6.53 -12.86 -16.26
N LEU A 58 -6.92 -13.77 -15.36
CA LEU A 58 -7.02 -13.47 -13.92
C LEU A 58 -5.67 -13.03 -13.36
N ILE A 59 -4.58 -13.78 -13.62
CA ILE A 59 -3.25 -13.43 -13.12
C ILE A 59 -2.82 -12.05 -13.62
N ILE A 60 -3.05 -11.73 -14.90
CA ILE A 60 -2.75 -10.40 -15.46
C ILE A 60 -3.55 -9.32 -14.71
N SER A 61 -4.85 -9.55 -14.52
CA SER A 61 -5.70 -8.60 -13.79
C SER A 61 -5.25 -8.41 -12.34
N LEU A 62 -4.91 -9.49 -11.63
CA LEU A 62 -4.42 -9.43 -10.25
C LEU A 62 -3.07 -8.71 -10.17
N ALA A 63 -2.15 -8.96 -11.11
CA ALA A 63 -0.85 -8.30 -11.17
C ALA A 63 -0.97 -6.78 -11.41
N LEU A 64 -1.90 -6.35 -12.25
CA LEU A 64 -2.17 -4.92 -12.48
C LEU A 64 -2.73 -4.25 -11.21
N ILE A 65 -3.66 -4.90 -10.51
CA ILE A 65 -4.17 -4.39 -9.22
C ILE A 65 -3.03 -4.32 -8.20
N GLU A 66 -2.24 -5.39 -8.11
CA GLU A 66 -1.14 -5.47 -7.16
C GLU A 66 -0.10 -4.38 -7.42
N SER A 67 0.21 -4.05 -8.68
CA SER A 67 1.20 -3.01 -9.05
C SER A 67 0.99 -1.67 -8.32
N ILE A 68 -0.26 -1.29 -8.08
CA ILE A 68 -0.63 -0.05 -7.38
C ILE A 68 -0.29 -0.16 -5.89
N VAL A 69 -0.53 -1.34 -5.30
CA VAL A 69 -0.16 -1.65 -3.91
C VAL A 69 1.36 -1.67 -3.75
N ILE A 70 2.09 -2.24 -4.70
CA ILE A 70 3.56 -2.26 -4.65
C ILE A 70 4.16 -0.86 -4.84
N TYR A 71 3.51 0.03 -5.59
CA TYR A 71 3.90 1.45 -5.62
C TYR A 71 3.69 2.14 -4.27
N ALA A 72 2.59 1.86 -3.56
CA ALA A 72 2.43 2.37 -2.20
C ALA A 72 3.50 1.81 -1.23
N LEU A 73 3.87 0.54 -1.38
CA LEU A 73 4.97 -0.08 -0.63
C LEU A 73 6.33 0.52 -0.98
N LEU A 74 6.57 0.84 -2.25
CA LEU A 74 7.78 1.54 -2.68
C LEU A 74 7.89 2.91 -2.01
N VAL A 75 6.82 3.70 -2.02
CA VAL A 75 6.77 5.01 -1.36
C VAL A 75 6.99 4.86 0.14
N PHE A 76 6.40 3.85 0.78
CA PHE A 76 6.67 3.52 2.18
C PHE A 76 8.16 3.34 2.45
N PHE A 77 8.87 2.50 1.68
CA PHE A 77 10.30 2.28 1.90
C PHE A 77 11.13 3.54 1.66
N LEU A 78 10.75 4.38 0.68
CA LEU A 78 11.43 5.64 0.41
C LEU A 78 11.26 6.66 1.56
N LEU A 79 10.10 6.68 2.22
CA LEU A 79 9.81 7.60 3.31
C LEU A 79 10.24 7.09 4.69
N GLN A 80 10.21 5.77 4.92
CA GLN A 80 10.65 5.16 6.17
C GLN A 80 12.07 5.57 6.54
N GLY A 81 12.97 5.63 5.55
CA GLY A 81 14.36 6.08 5.74
C GLY A 81 14.52 7.57 6.07
N ARG A 82 13.44 8.36 6.04
CA ARG A 82 13.43 9.79 6.35
C ARG A 82 12.82 10.11 7.72
N LEU A 83 12.37 9.10 8.47
CA LEU A 83 11.82 9.28 9.81
C LEU A 83 12.94 9.63 10.82
N PRO A 84 12.67 10.54 11.77
CA PRO A 84 13.65 10.92 12.77
C PRO A 84 13.96 9.73 13.70
N SER A 85 15.22 9.65 14.15
CA SER A 85 15.64 8.65 15.13
C SER A 85 15.05 8.95 16.52
N LEU A 86 14.97 7.94 17.38
CA LEU A 86 14.48 8.12 18.75
C LEU A 86 15.25 9.21 19.51
N GLN A 87 16.55 9.32 19.27
CA GLN A 87 17.40 10.37 19.85
C GLN A 87 16.99 11.75 19.33
N GLN A 88 16.77 11.91 18.03
CA GLN A 88 16.31 13.17 17.44
C GLN A 88 14.93 13.58 17.97
N ILE A 89 14.05 12.60 18.23
CA ILE A 89 12.74 12.87 18.84
C ILE A 89 12.91 13.34 20.30
N ILE A 90 13.77 12.68 21.08
CA ILE A 90 14.04 13.06 22.47
C ILE A 90 14.68 14.45 22.55
N GLU A 91 15.67 14.73 21.70
CA GLU A 91 16.32 16.05 21.62
C GLU A 91 15.32 17.14 21.21
N ALA A 92 14.46 16.85 20.23
CA ALA A 92 13.38 17.76 19.82
C ALA A 92 12.22 17.86 20.83
N ALA A 93 12.18 17.01 21.87
CA ALA A 93 11.20 17.10 22.96
C ALA A 93 11.80 17.72 24.24
N ALA A 94 13.13 17.70 24.35
CA ALA A 94 13.87 18.24 25.49
C ALA A 94 14.27 19.73 25.31
N GLY A 95 14.01 20.32 24.14
CA GLY A 95 14.21 21.74 23.81
C GLY A 95 12.94 22.57 23.93
#